data_AF-A0A376UCC2-F1
#
_entry.id   AF-A0A376UCC2-F1
#
_cell.length_a   1.000
_cell.length_b   1.000
_cell.length_c   1.000
_cell.angle_alpha   90.00
_cell.angle_beta   90.00
_cell.angle_gamma   90.00
#
_symmetry.space_group_name_H-M   'P 1'
#
loop_
_entity.id
_entity.type
_entity.pdbx_description
1 polymer ?
#
loop_
_entity_poly.entity_id
_entity_poly.type
_entity_poly.pdbx_seq_one_letter_code
_entity_poly.pdbx_strand_id
1 'polypeptide(L)' 'MRIPPVRVAEREEEAVSPHLQRWPALADVILYEDDHILVLNKPSGTAVHGGSGLSFGVIEGLRALRPEAPVP' A
#
# COMPACT_ATOMS: atom_id res chain seq x y z
N MET A 1 -13.71 -13.84 32.13
CA MET A 1 -13.08 -13.04 31.04
C MET A 1 -12.95 -13.94 29.82
N ARG A 2 -13.45 -13.53 28.65
CA ARG A 2 -13.27 -14.25 27.37
C ARG A 2 -12.40 -13.41 26.46
N ILE A 3 -11.38 -14.02 25.84
CA ILE A 3 -10.46 -13.35 24.91
C ILE A 3 -10.65 -14.02 23.54
N PRO A 4 -10.90 -13.26 22.45
CA PRO A 4 -11.00 -13.80 21.11
C PRO A 4 -9.68 -14.43 20.63
N PRO A 5 -9.72 -15.46 19.78
CA PRO A 5 -8.52 -16.05 19.21
C PRO A 5 -7.80 -15.02 18.33
N VAL A 6 -6.52 -14.77 18.62
CA VAL A 6 -5.64 -13.93 17.81
C VAL A 6 -5.03 -14.82 16.72
N ARG A 7 -5.32 -14.50 15.46
CA ARG A 7 -4.61 -15.09 14.31
C ARG A 7 -3.51 -14.12 13.90
N VAL A 8 -2.27 -14.56 13.97
CA VAL A 8 -1.13 -13.82 13.42
C VAL A 8 -0.93 -14.32 11.99
N ALA A 9 -1.08 -13.44 11.01
CA ALA A 9 -0.76 -13.77 9.62
C ALA A 9 0.76 -13.75 9.44
N GLU A 10 1.30 -14.78 8.80
CA GLU A 10 2.70 -14.79 8.37
C GLU A 10 2.88 -13.74 7.26
N ARG A 11 3.94 -12.94 7.39
CA ARG A 11 4.26 -11.88 6.44
C ARG A 11 5.02 -12.51 5.27
N GLU A 12 4.34 -12.76 4.17
CA GLU A 12 5.01 -13.06 2.90
C GLU A 12 5.69 -11.77 2.39
N GLU A 13 6.98 -11.87 2.06
CA GLU A 13 7.65 -10.85 1.25
C GLU A 13 7.12 -10.96 -0.18
N GLU A 14 6.05 -10.21 -0.45
CA GLU A 14 5.32 -10.31 -1.72
C GLU A 14 6.14 -9.74 -2.89
N ALA A 15 6.39 -10.60 -3.87
CA ALA A 15 6.85 -10.23 -5.19
C ALA A 15 5.90 -9.17 -5.79
N VAL A 16 6.49 -8.12 -6.37
CA VAL A 16 5.78 -6.99 -6.97
C VAL A 16 4.70 -7.50 -7.95
N SER A 17 3.43 -7.26 -7.60
CA SER A 17 2.30 -7.67 -8.43
C SER A 17 2.40 -7.04 -9.84
N PRO A 18 2.13 -7.78 -10.93
CA PRO A 18 2.08 -7.24 -12.29
C PRO A 18 1.09 -6.07 -12.45
N HIS A 19 0.15 -5.89 -11.51
CA HIS A 19 -0.73 -4.72 -11.48
C HIS A 19 0.00 -3.40 -11.14
N LEU A 20 1.19 -3.44 -10.55
CA LEU A 20 1.99 -2.25 -10.29
C LEU A 20 2.38 -1.53 -11.58
N GLN A 21 2.60 -2.27 -12.67
CA GLN A 21 2.89 -1.68 -13.98
C GLN A 21 1.70 -0.90 -14.59
N ARG A 22 0.48 -1.13 -14.07
CA ARG A 22 -0.75 -0.44 -14.49
C ARG A 22 -1.11 0.73 -13.58
N TRP A 23 -0.33 1.02 -12.55
CA TRP A 23 -0.54 2.23 -11.78
C TRP A 23 -0.23 3.46 -12.65
N PRO A 24 -1.07 4.50 -12.62
CA PRO A 24 -0.68 5.80 -13.16
C PRO A 24 0.67 6.19 -12.57
N ALA A 25 1.50 6.90 -13.35
CA ALA A 25 2.76 7.42 -12.83
C ALA A 25 2.47 8.09 -11.49
N LEU A 26 3.13 7.63 -10.43
CA LEU A 26 2.81 7.97 -9.04
C LEU A 26 2.67 9.50 -8.84
N ALA A 27 3.39 10.30 -9.63
CA ALA A 27 3.30 11.74 -9.70
C ALA A 27 1.88 12.28 -10.00
N ASP A 28 1.09 11.60 -10.84
CA ASP A 28 -0.21 12.08 -11.30
C ASP A 28 -1.32 11.93 -10.24
N VAL A 29 -1.07 11.12 -9.19
CA VAL A 29 -2.04 10.89 -8.11
C VAL A 29 -1.66 11.61 -6.81
N ILE A 30 -0.49 12.23 -6.72
CA ILE A 30 -0.08 13.00 -5.53
C ILE A 30 -0.68 14.40 -5.60
N LEU A 31 -1.55 14.72 -4.63
CA LEU A 31 -2.16 16.04 -4.51
C LEU A 31 -1.30 16.99 -3.68
N TYR A 32 -0.60 16.45 -2.68
CA TYR A 32 0.27 17.20 -1.79
C TYR A 32 1.30 16.25 -1.15
N GLU A 33 2.52 16.73 -0.96
CA GLU A 33 3.58 16.00 -0.26
C GLU A 33 4.47 16.99 0.49
N ASP A 34 4.73 16.72 1.76
CA ASP A 34 5.76 17.35 2.58
C ASP A 34 6.51 16.30 3.42
N ASP A 35 7.42 16.74 4.29
CA ASP A 35 8.24 15.84 5.13
C ASP A 35 7.44 15.00 6.14
N HIS A 36 6.16 15.31 6.36
CA HIS A 36 5.31 14.70 7.38
C HIS A 36 4.09 13.99 6.80
N ILE A 37 3.51 14.49 5.70
CA ILE A 37 2.26 14.00 5.14
C ILE A 37 2.32 13.86 3.61
N LEU A 38 1.62 12.84 3.14
CA LEU A 38 1.38 12.57 1.73
C LEU A 38 -0.13 12.46 1.50
N VAL A 39 -0.66 13.28 0.58
CA VAL A 39 -2.07 13.27 0.20
C VAL A 39 -2.20 12.76 -1.23
N LEU A 40 -3.04 11.74 -1.41
CA LEU A 40 -3.21 11.03 -2.67
C LEU A 40 -4.65 11.14 -3.17
N ASN A 41 -4.83 11.40 -4.45
CA ASN A 41 -6.08 11.19 -5.16
C ASN A 41 -6.25 9.70 -5.46
N LYS A 42 -6.68 8.94 -4.45
CA LYS A 42 -6.81 7.49 -4.57
C LYS A 42 -7.89 7.12 -5.59
N PRO A 43 -7.57 6.41 -6.68
CA PRO A 43 -8.58 5.96 -7.63
C PRO A 43 -9.60 5.03 -6.97
N SER A 44 -10.84 5.09 -7.46
CA SER A 44 -11.88 4.13 -7.08
C SER A 44 -11.51 2.73 -7.60
N GLY A 45 -11.86 1.69 -6.84
CA GLY A 45 -11.51 0.30 -7.18
C GLY A 45 -10.10 -0.14 -6.76
N THR A 46 -9.29 0.75 -6.19
CA THR A 46 -7.97 0.41 -5.63
C THR A 46 -8.02 0.36 -4.11
N ALA A 47 -7.57 -0.76 -3.54
CA ALA A 47 -7.44 -0.95 -2.09
C ALA A 47 -6.33 -0.04 -1.51
N VAL A 48 -6.48 0.38 -0.24
CA VAL A 48 -5.46 1.19 0.45
C VAL A 48 -4.24 0.38 0.84
N HIS A 49 -4.45 -0.86 1.28
CA HIS A 49 -3.42 -1.83 1.61
C HIS A 49 -3.92 -3.24 1.27
N GLY A 50 -3.02 -4.23 1.27
CA GLY A 50 -3.36 -5.63 1.11
C GLY A 50 -4.30 -6.13 2.20
N GLY A 51 -5.35 -6.85 1.82
CA GLY A 51 -6.34 -7.45 2.73
C GLY A 51 -6.54 -8.93 2.44
N SER A 52 -7.51 -9.57 3.10
CA SER A 52 -7.75 -11.02 3.02
C SER A 52 -8.19 -11.57 1.65
N GLY A 53 -8.30 -10.73 0.61
CA GLY A 53 -8.63 -11.14 -0.76
C GLY A 53 -7.83 -10.44 -1.86
N LEU A 54 -7.00 -9.45 -1.52
CA LEU A 54 -6.12 -8.72 -2.45
C LEU A 54 -4.79 -8.48 -1.75
N SER A 55 -3.71 -9.07 -2.26
CA SER A 55 -2.35 -8.95 -1.74
C SER A 55 -1.68 -7.58 -1.96
N PHE A 56 -2.38 -6.58 -2.48
CA PHE A 56 -1.70 -5.34 -2.88
C PHE A 56 -2.63 -4.14 -2.94
N GLY A 57 -2.18 -3.01 -2.40
CA GLY A 57 -2.89 -1.73 -2.40
C GLY A 57 -1.97 -0.54 -2.64
N VAL A 58 -2.45 0.64 -2.24
CA VAL A 58 -1.74 1.92 -2.43
C VAL A 58 -0.40 1.94 -1.70
N ILE A 59 -0.38 1.52 -0.43
CA ILE A 59 0.81 1.67 0.39
C ILE A 59 1.92 0.70 -0.02
N GLU A 60 1.59 -0.51 -0.47
CA GLU A 60 2.56 -1.47 -0.98
C GLU A 60 3.18 -0.97 -2.29
N GLY A 61 2.38 -0.36 -3.17
CA GLY A 61 2.86 0.26 -4.40
C GLY A 61 3.81 1.42 -4.14
N LEU A 62 3.47 2.29 -3.19
CA LEU A 62 4.32 3.39 -2.77
C LEU A 62 5.66 2.91 -2.20
N ARG A 63 5.64 1.90 -1.33
CA ARG A 63 6.86 1.31 -0.75
C ARG A 63 7.74 0.66 -1.80
N ALA A 64 7.15 -0.03 -2.79
CA ALA A 64 7.90 -0.65 -3.88
C ALA A 64 8.57 0.40 -4.80
N LEU A 65 7.91 1.54 -5.03
CA LEU A 65 8.44 2.62 -5.88
C LEU A 65 9.42 3.55 -5.15
N ARG A 66 9.41 3.55 -3.82
CA ARG A 66 10.26 4.39 -2.96
C ARG A 66 10.92 3.57 -1.85
N PRO A 67 11.77 2.58 -2.19
CA PRO A 67 12.35 1.66 -1.21
C PRO A 67 13.26 2.35 -0.17
N GLU A 68 13.85 3.50 -0.53
CA GLU A 68 14.73 4.28 0.33
C GLU A 68 13.99 5.33 1.18
N ALA A 69 12.69 5.50 0.98
CA ALA A 69 11.92 6.47 1.76
C ALA A 69 11.74 5.96 3.21
N PRO A 70 11.73 6.86 4.21
CA PRO A 70 11.38 6.47 5.58
C PRO A 70 10.03 5.76 5.59
N VAL A 71 9.92 4.67 6.35
CA VAL A 71 8.67 3.92 6.43
C VAL A 71 7.61 4.81 7.11
N PRO A 72 6.50 5.17 6.43
CA PRO A 72 5.40 5.89 7.05
C PRO A 72 4.59 4.99 7.98
#